data_AF-A0AAN9I8D7-F1
#
_entry.id   AF-A0AAN9I8D7-F1
#
_cell.length_a   1.000
_cell.length_b   1.000
_cell.length_c   1.000
_cell.angle_alpha   90.00
_cell.angle_beta   90.00
_cell.angle_gamma   90.00
#
_symmetry.space_group_name_H-M   'P 1'
#
loop_
_entity.id
_entity.type
_entity.pdbx_description
1 polymer ?
#
loop_
_entity_poly.entity_id
_entity_poly.type
_entity_poly.pdbx_seq_one_letter_code
_entity_poly.pdbx_strand_id
1 'polypeptide(L)'
;MSYMSQCDWDNQEKGAPSYQKNSAMARIKPYELRQKTKVELLSQLKDLKAELALLRVAKVTGGAPNKLSKIKVVRLNIAQVLTVISQKQKSALREAYKNKKYLPLDLRPKKTRAIRRRLTKHQASLKTEREKKKETYFPLRKFAIKV
;
A
#
# COMPACT_ATOMS: atom_id res chain seq x y z
N MET A 1 31.77 -36.41 -27.95
CA MET A 1 31.67 -35.79 -26.61
C MET A 1 30.27 -35.25 -26.48
N SER A 2 29.46 -36.01 -25.74
CA SER A 2 28.00 -35.95 -25.74
C SER A 2 27.47 -34.76 -24.94
N TYR A 3 26.34 -34.24 -25.39
CA TYR A 3 25.48 -33.24 -24.76
C TYR A 3 25.23 -33.58 -23.28
N MET A 4 25.61 -32.67 -22.39
CA MET A 4 25.20 -32.71 -20.98
C MET A 4 23.77 -32.17 -20.90
N SER A 5 22.82 -33.09 -20.83
CA SER A 5 21.39 -32.86 -20.63
C SER A 5 21.15 -32.27 -19.23
N GLN A 6 20.54 -31.09 -19.16
CA GLN A 6 20.06 -30.52 -17.90
C GLN A 6 18.70 -31.17 -17.59
N CYS A 7 18.71 -32.11 -16.66
CA CYS A 7 17.52 -32.82 -16.20
C CYS A 7 16.49 -31.88 -15.55
N ASP A 8 15.25 -32.19 -15.90
CA ASP A 8 14.00 -31.71 -15.32
C ASP A 8 13.99 -31.81 -13.78
N TRP A 9 13.67 -30.69 -13.15
CA TRP A 9 13.33 -30.60 -11.72
C TRP A 9 11.81 -30.58 -11.55
N ASP A 10 11.17 -31.62 -12.05
CA ASP A 10 9.82 -31.95 -11.60
C ASP A 10 9.89 -32.57 -10.19
N ASN A 11 8.94 -32.14 -9.38
CA ASN A 11 8.38 -32.87 -8.23
C ASN A 11 8.99 -32.58 -6.84
N GLN A 12 8.43 -31.59 -6.14
CA GLN A 12 7.79 -31.79 -4.82
C GLN A 12 7.21 -30.48 -4.28
N GLU A 13 6.02 -30.09 -4.72
CA GLU A 13 5.16 -29.22 -3.90
C GLU A 13 4.57 -30.08 -2.76
N LYS A 14 5.42 -30.40 -1.77
CA LYS A 14 4.95 -30.90 -0.48
C LYS A 14 4.18 -29.77 0.18
N GLY A 15 2.85 -29.93 0.23
CA GLY A 15 1.94 -29.04 0.92
C GLY A 15 2.47 -28.66 2.29
N ALA A 16 2.88 -27.41 2.43
CA ALA A 16 3.24 -26.84 3.71
C ALA A 16 1.99 -26.90 4.61
N PRO A 17 2.09 -27.37 5.87
CA PRO A 17 0.97 -27.31 6.79
C PRO A 17 0.62 -25.83 6.97
N SER A 18 -0.53 -25.41 6.46
CA SER A 18 -1.03 -24.06 6.66
C SER A 18 -1.13 -23.84 8.17
N TYR A 19 -0.24 -23.02 8.72
CA TYR A 19 -0.23 -22.68 10.12
C TYR A 19 -1.47 -21.82 10.39
N GLN A 20 -2.60 -22.47 10.65
CA GLN A 20 -3.80 -21.81 11.14
C GLN A 20 -3.48 -21.28 12.53
N LYS A 21 -3.05 -20.00 12.58
CA LYS A 21 -3.05 -19.24 13.82
C LYS A 21 -4.50 -19.17 14.31
N ASN A 22 -4.82 -20.02 15.28
CA ASN A 22 -5.99 -19.88 16.14
C ASN A 22 -5.88 -18.55 16.90
N SER A 23 -6.28 -17.46 16.23
CA SER A 23 -6.38 -16.11 16.79
C SER A 23 -7.74 -15.99 17.47
N ALA A 24 -7.84 -16.54 18.67
CA ALA A 24 -9.08 -16.57 19.41
C ALA A 24 -9.59 -15.15 19.78
N MET A 25 -10.72 -14.79 19.17
CA MET A 25 -11.82 -13.99 19.73
C MET A 25 -11.72 -12.47 19.87
N ALA A 26 -10.53 -11.83 19.92
CA ALA A 26 -10.47 -10.38 20.24
C ALA A 26 -9.89 -9.45 19.16
N ARG A 27 -9.23 -9.99 18.12
CA ARG A 27 -8.53 -9.17 17.12
C ARG A 27 -9.38 -9.05 15.86
N ILE A 28 -9.78 -7.83 15.53
CA ILE A 28 -10.57 -7.56 14.33
C ILE A 28 -9.69 -7.75 13.10
N LYS A 29 -10.22 -8.43 12.08
CA LYS A 29 -9.49 -8.67 10.84
C LYS A 29 -9.80 -7.53 9.85
N PRO A 30 -8.77 -6.88 9.27
CA PRO A 30 -9.00 -5.72 8.41
C PRO A 30 -9.81 -5.99 7.13
N TYR A 31 -9.84 -7.22 6.62
CA TYR A 31 -10.63 -7.54 5.42
C TYR A 31 -12.13 -7.49 5.69
N GLU A 32 -12.58 -7.90 6.89
CA GLU A 32 -13.98 -7.86 7.33
C GLU A 32 -14.47 -6.41 7.42
N LEU A 33 -13.61 -5.51 7.92
CA LEU A 33 -13.91 -4.08 8.00
C LEU A 33 -14.06 -3.41 6.62
N ARG A 34 -13.41 -3.95 5.57
CA ARG A 34 -13.53 -3.37 4.22
C ARG A 34 -14.88 -3.64 3.59
N GLN A 35 -15.55 -4.73 3.96
CA GLN A 35 -16.88 -5.09 3.44
C GLN A 35 -18.00 -4.27 4.09
N LYS A 36 -17.78 -3.76 5.31
CA LYS A 36 -18.75 -2.97 6.09
C LYS A 36 -19.01 -1.56 5.55
N THR A 37 -20.19 -1.01 5.82
CA THR A 37 -20.55 0.36 5.43
C THR A 37 -19.89 1.42 6.32
N LYS A 38 -19.87 2.68 5.87
CA LYS A 38 -19.30 3.79 6.66
C LYS A 38 -20.02 3.97 8.00
N VAL A 39 -21.35 3.79 8.02
CA VAL A 39 -22.17 3.96 9.22
C VAL A 39 -21.83 2.89 10.25
N GLU A 40 -21.73 1.62 9.82
CA GLU A 40 -21.32 0.50 10.69
C GLU A 40 -19.93 0.72 11.28
N LEU A 41 -18.96 1.18 10.48
CA LEU A 41 -17.60 1.46 10.94
C LEU A 41 -17.58 2.58 12.00
N LEU A 42 -18.44 3.59 11.86
CA LEU A 42 -18.56 4.67 12.83
C LEU A 42 -19.23 4.21 14.12
N SER A 43 -20.23 3.33 14.05
CA SER A 43 -20.84 2.71 15.23
C SER A 43 -19.81 1.88 15.98
N GLN A 44 -19.15 0.95 15.28
CA GLN A 44 -18.12 0.09 15.86
C GLN A 44 -16.96 0.90 16.48
N LEU A 45 -16.60 2.05 15.90
CA LEU A 45 -15.61 2.95 16.47
C LEU A 45 -16.05 3.59 17.79
N LYS A 46 -17.34 3.93 17.93
CA LYS A 46 -17.90 4.49 19.18
C LYS A 46 -17.87 3.45 20.29
N ASP A 47 -18.30 2.23 19.99
CA ASP A 47 -18.35 1.13 20.95
C ASP A 47 -16.95 0.78 21.49
N LEU A 48 -15.96 0.65 20.59
CA LEU A 48 -14.57 0.39 20.97
C LEU A 48 -13.96 1.52 21.80
N LYS A 49 -14.34 2.79 21.57
CA LYS A 49 -13.89 3.93 22.37
C LYS A 49 -14.50 3.91 23.77
N ALA A 50 -15.78 3.57 23.89
CA ALA A 50 -16.45 3.41 25.18
C ALA A 50 -15.80 2.26 25.99
N GLU A 51 -15.54 1.12 25.35
CA GLU A 51 -14.83 0.00 25.98
C GLU A 51 -13.42 0.43 26.45
N LEU A 52 -12.67 1.15 25.62
CA LEU A 52 -11.35 1.64 26.00
C LEU A 52 -11.40 2.60 27.20
N ALA A 53 -12.43 3.45 27.30
CA ALA A 53 -12.62 4.34 28.43
C ALA A 53 -12.85 3.56 29.73
N LEU A 54 -13.73 2.54 29.69
CA LEU A 54 -13.98 1.66 30.84
C LEU A 54 -12.70 0.91 31.27
N LEU A 55 -11.92 0.40 30.31
CA LEU A 55 -10.67 -0.30 30.61
C LEU A 55 -9.60 0.63 31.21
N ARG A 56 -9.61 1.93 30.87
CA ARG A 56 -8.71 2.93 31.47
C ARG A 56 -9.07 3.23 32.92
N VAL A 57 -10.36 3.35 33.24
CA VAL A 57 -10.82 3.50 34.63
C VAL A 57 -10.42 2.27 35.44
N ALA A 58 -10.70 1.07 34.92
CA ALA A 58 -10.34 -0.19 35.56
C ALA A 58 -8.83 -0.33 35.81
N LYS A 59 -7.98 0.25 34.94
CA LYS A 59 -6.53 0.30 35.16
C LYS A 59 -6.15 1.11 36.40
N VAL A 60 -6.82 2.25 36.62
CA VAL A 60 -6.54 3.13 37.77
C VAL A 60 -7.05 2.52 39.08
N THR A 61 -8.22 1.88 39.05
CA THR A 61 -8.84 1.27 40.24
C THR A 61 -8.28 -0.12 40.60
N GLY A 62 -7.14 -0.53 40.03
CA GLY A 62 -6.52 -1.83 40.33
C GLY A 62 -7.27 -3.06 39.80
N GLY A 63 -7.87 -2.98 38.60
CA GLY A 63 -8.65 -4.05 38.01
C GLY A 63 -7.86 -5.31 37.63
N ALA A 64 -8.60 -6.43 37.48
CA ALA A 64 -8.04 -7.75 37.17
C ALA A 64 -7.12 -7.75 35.91
N PRO A 65 -6.03 -8.55 35.90
CA PRO A 65 -5.04 -8.57 34.82
C PRO A 65 -5.64 -8.92 33.46
N ASN A 66 -6.67 -9.76 33.41
CA ASN A 66 -7.39 -10.10 32.18
C ASN A 66 -8.04 -8.89 31.50
N LYS A 67 -8.51 -7.90 32.27
CA LYS A 67 -9.05 -6.64 31.73
C LYS A 67 -7.93 -5.75 31.18
N LEU A 68 -6.77 -5.72 31.85
CA LEU A 68 -5.62 -4.92 31.42
C LEU A 68 -5.01 -5.42 30.11
N SER A 69 -4.93 -6.74 29.91
CA SER A 69 -4.44 -7.36 28.67
C SER A 69 -5.26 -6.97 27.44
N LYS A 70 -6.56 -6.64 27.59
CA LYS A 70 -7.43 -6.21 26.50
C LYS A 70 -7.12 -4.81 25.99
N ILE A 71 -6.50 -3.94 26.80
CA ILE A 71 -6.22 -2.53 26.44
C ILE A 71 -5.41 -2.44 25.13
N LYS A 72 -4.36 -3.26 25.00
CA LYS A 72 -3.53 -3.27 23.79
C LYS A 72 -4.34 -3.67 22.56
N VAL A 73 -5.18 -4.70 22.69
CA VAL A 73 -6.00 -5.22 21.60
C VAL A 73 -7.03 -4.20 21.14
N VAL A 74 -7.78 -3.60 22.07
CA VAL A 74 -8.79 -2.57 21.77
C VAL A 74 -8.16 -1.34 21.11
N ARG A 75 -6.98 -0.89 21.55
CA ARG A 75 -6.24 0.21 20.90
C ARG A 75 -5.87 -0.09 19.45
N LEU A 76 -5.38 -1.31 19.18
CA LEU A 76 -5.03 -1.74 17.83
C LEU A 76 -6.28 -1.86 16.95
N ASN A 77 -7.37 -2.38 17.50
CA ASN A 77 -8.66 -2.47 16.82
C ASN A 77 -9.19 -1.08 16.41
N ILE A 78 -9.13 -0.08 17.30
CA ILE A 78 -9.50 1.32 16.98
C ILE A 78 -8.64 1.86 15.83
N ALA A 79 -7.32 1.62 15.89
CA ALA A 79 -6.40 2.08 14.84
C ALA A 79 -6.73 1.43 13.48
N GLN A 80 -7.07 0.14 13.46
CA GLN A 80 -7.48 -0.57 12.24
C GLN A 80 -8.77 0.01 11.64
N VAL A 81 -9.81 0.26 12.46
CA VAL A 81 -11.07 0.86 12.00
C VAL A 81 -10.83 2.25 11.41
N LEU A 82 -10.08 3.11 12.11
CA LEU A 82 -9.74 4.46 11.62
C LEU A 82 -8.92 4.40 10.31
N THR A 83 -8.04 3.41 10.18
CA THR A 83 -7.24 3.20 8.96
C THR A 83 -8.14 2.86 7.78
N VAL A 84 -9.10 1.94 7.95
CA VAL A 84 -10.03 1.55 6.88
C VAL A 84 -10.94 2.72 6.48
N ILE A 85 -11.46 3.49 7.45
CA ILE A 85 -12.24 4.71 7.18
C ILE A 85 -11.42 5.69 6.34
N SER A 86 -10.18 5.95 6.75
CA SER A 86 -9.26 6.87 6.06
C SER A 86 -8.91 6.39 4.65
N GLN A 87 -8.73 5.07 4.47
CA GLN A 87 -8.48 4.45 3.16
C GLN A 87 -9.67 4.63 2.22
N LYS A 88 -10.90 4.31 2.67
CA LYS A 88 -12.13 4.48 1.89
C LYS A 88 -12.39 5.94 1.52
N GLN A 89 -12.14 6.86 2.45
CA GLN A 89 -12.27 8.30 2.18
C GLN A 89 -11.27 8.75 1.11
N LYS A 90 -10.00 8.33 1.22
CA LYS A 90 -8.98 8.67 0.23
C LYS A 90 -9.24 8.04 -1.13
N SER A 91 -9.76 6.81 -1.21
CA SER A 91 -10.10 6.18 -2.49
C SER A 91 -11.23 6.91 -3.19
N ALA A 92 -12.32 7.23 -2.47
CA ALA A 92 -13.44 8.01 -3.01
C ALA A 92 -12.99 9.40 -3.49
N LEU A 93 -12.11 10.08 -2.74
CA LEU A 93 -11.55 11.36 -3.17
C LEU A 93 -10.64 11.22 -4.41
N ARG A 94 -9.84 10.15 -4.51
CA ARG A 94 -9.01 9.91 -5.71
C ARG A 94 -9.87 9.67 -6.95
N GLU A 95 -10.99 8.99 -6.81
CA GLU A 95 -11.97 8.78 -7.89
C GLU A 95 -12.62 10.11 -8.29
N ALA A 96 -13.10 10.89 -7.32
CA ALA A 96 -13.75 12.18 -7.56
C ALA A 96 -12.83 13.25 -8.20
N TYR A 97 -11.53 13.19 -7.93
CA TYR A 97 -10.53 14.10 -8.50
C TYR A 97 -9.71 13.47 -9.64
N LYS A 98 -10.09 12.29 -10.12
CA LYS A 98 -9.43 11.64 -11.25
C LYS A 98 -9.46 12.56 -12.48
N ASN A 99 -8.32 12.69 -13.16
CA ASN A 99 -8.14 13.51 -14.36
C ASN A 99 -8.36 15.03 -14.20
N LYS A 100 -8.68 15.53 -13.00
CA LYS A 100 -8.74 16.98 -12.76
C LYS A 100 -7.33 17.56 -12.73
N LYS A 101 -7.14 18.70 -13.41
CA LYS A 101 -5.86 19.42 -13.46
C LYS A 101 -5.36 19.80 -12.05
N TYR A 102 -6.25 20.26 -11.18
CA TYR A 102 -5.91 20.72 -9.84
C TYR A 102 -6.30 19.68 -8.79
N LEU A 103 -5.28 18.99 -8.27
CA LEU A 103 -5.42 18.07 -7.16
C LEU A 103 -5.14 18.77 -5.81
N PRO A 104 -5.88 18.43 -4.74
CA PRO A 104 -5.53 18.76 -3.37
C PRO A 104 -4.11 18.29 -3.02
N LEU A 105 -3.40 19.03 -2.17
CA LEU A 105 -2.01 18.74 -1.81
C LEU A 105 -1.82 17.31 -1.25
N ASP A 106 -2.80 16.81 -0.49
CA ASP A 106 -2.77 15.48 0.13
C ASP A 106 -2.81 14.32 -0.87
N LEU A 107 -3.43 14.53 -2.04
CA LEU A 107 -3.56 13.50 -3.08
C LEU A 107 -2.40 13.53 -4.08
N ARG A 108 -1.62 14.61 -4.09
CA ARG A 108 -0.47 14.76 -5.00
C ARG A 108 0.60 13.70 -4.69
N PRO A 109 1.29 13.17 -5.72
CA PRO A 109 2.38 12.23 -5.50
C PRO A 109 3.50 12.91 -4.70
N LYS A 110 3.93 12.27 -3.60
CA LYS A 110 5.05 12.76 -2.79
C LYS A 110 6.37 12.41 -3.47
N LYS A 111 6.99 13.41 -4.09
CA LYS A 111 8.33 13.34 -4.70
C LYS A 111 9.23 14.41 -4.08
N THR A 112 10.55 14.32 -4.28
CA THR A 112 11.47 15.36 -3.84
C THR A 112 11.20 16.68 -4.56
N ARG A 113 11.62 17.81 -3.96
CA ARG A 113 11.46 19.15 -4.56
C ARG A 113 12.15 19.23 -5.93
N ALA A 114 13.36 18.69 -6.05
CA ALA A 114 14.11 18.65 -7.30
C ALA A 114 13.33 17.89 -8.41
N ILE A 115 12.79 16.71 -8.11
CA ILE A 115 12.01 15.91 -9.07
C ILE A 115 10.71 16.63 -9.49
N ARG A 116 10.11 17.45 -8.62
CA ARG A 116 8.92 18.24 -8.98
C ARG A 116 9.23 19.44 -9.87
N ARG A 117 10.46 19.97 -9.82
CA ARG A 117 10.89 21.18 -10.54
C ARG A 117 11.57 20.88 -11.87
N ARG A 118 12.13 19.68 -12.06
CA ARG A 118 12.75 19.29 -13.34
C ARG A 118 11.73 19.28 -14.49
N LEU A 119 12.24 19.41 -15.71
CA LEU A 119 11.46 19.29 -16.93
C LEU A 119 10.78 17.92 -17.05
N THR A 120 9.65 17.88 -17.77
CA THR A 120 9.02 16.61 -18.14
C THR A 120 9.90 15.86 -19.14
N LYS A 121 9.79 14.52 -19.20
CA LYS A 121 10.55 13.70 -20.16
C LYS A 121 10.30 14.15 -21.60
N HIS A 122 9.05 14.50 -21.92
CA HIS A 122 8.67 15.03 -23.22
C HIS A 122 9.41 16.34 -23.53
N GLN A 123 9.37 17.32 -22.62
CA GLN A 123 10.09 18.59 -22.78
C GLN A 123 11.59 18.37 -22.96
N ALA A 124 12.21 17.50 -22.17
CA ALA A 124 13.62 17.18 -22.27
C ALA A 124 13.98 16.46 -23.58
N SER A 125 13.04 15.71 -24.18
CA SER A 125 13.23 15.03 -25.46
C SER A 125 12.87 15.86 -26.70
N LEU A 126 12.34 17.07 -26.51
CA LEU A 126 12.00 17.94 -27.63
C LEU A 126 13.30 18.36 -28.34
N LYS A 127 13.43 17.91 -29.58
CA LYS A 127 14.53 18.28 -30.48
C LYS A 127 14.05 19.30 -31.49
N THR A 128 14.94 20.19 -31.89
CA THR A 128 14.66 21.13 -32.98
C THR A 128 14.49 20.39 -34.30
N GLU A 129 13.77 20.97 -35.27
CA GLU A 129 13.60 20.33 -36.59
C GLU A 129 14.93 20.05 -37.28
N ARG A 130 15.89 20.96 -37.12
CA ARG A 130 17.26 20.81 -37.64
C ARG A 130 17.95 19.59 -37.04
N GLU A 131 17.86 19.40 -35.73
CA GLU A 131 18.46 18.26 -35.04
C GLU A 131 17.77 16.94 -35.43
N LYS A 132 16.43 16.93 -35.52
CA LYS A 132 15.68 15.77 -36.02
C LYS A 132 16.15 15.35 -37.42
N LYS A 133 16.26 16.30 -38.36
CA LYS A 133 16.76 16.03 -39.71
C LYS A 133 18.17 15.43 -39.67
N LYS A 134 19.07 16.01 -38.86
CA LYS A 134 20.46 15.51 -38.70
C LYS A 134 20.49 14.07 -38.21
N GLU A 135 19.69 13.73 -37.20
CA GLU A 135 19.62 12.37 -36.65
C GLU A 135 19.04 11.36 -37.64
N THR A 136 18.01 11.75 -38.40
CA THR A 136 17.42 10.90 -39.44
C THR A 136 18.41 10.63 -40.57
N TYR A 137 19.15 11.66 -41.01
CA TYR A 137 20.10 11.52 -42.11
C TYR A 137 21.37 10.76 -41.71
N PHE A 138 21.88 10.97 -40.50
CA PHE A 138 23.15 10.39 -40.03
C PHE A 138 22.96 9.61 -38.73
N PRO A 139 22.32 8.43 -38.77
CA PRO A 139 22.22 7.57 -37.60
C PRO A 139 23.57 6.98 -37.23
N LEU A 140 23.83 6.83 -35.93
CA LEU A 140 25.00 6.10 -35.42
C LEU A 140 24.87 4.62 -35.83
N ARG A 141 25.70 4.19 -36.79
CA ARG A 141 25.74 2.82 -37.27
C ARG A 141 26.72 2.01 -36.43
N LYS A 142 26.32 0.80 -36.04
CA LYS A 142 27.23 -0.16 -35.40
C LYS A 142 28.11 -0.79 -36.47
N PHE A 143 29.42 -0.76 -36.28
CA PHE A 143 30.39 -1.43 -37.14
C PHE A 143 31.44 -2.13 -36.29
N ALA A 144 32.08 -3.15 -36.85
CA ALA A 144 33.21 -3.84 -36.26
C ALA A 144 34.31 -3.94 -37.32
N ILE A 145 35.55 -3.69 -36.91
CA ILE A 145 36.73 -3.84 -37.77
C ILE A 145 37.35 -5.19 -37.41
N LYS A 146 37.57 -6.02 -38.41
CA LYS A 146 38.30 -7.28 -38.23
C LYS A 146 39.78 -6.94 -38.03
N VAL A 147 40.34 -7.38 -36.90
CA VAL A 147 41.79 -7.34 -36.64
C VAL A 147 42.48 -8.38 -37.50
#